data_AF-A0A218QIV9-F1
#
_entry.id   AF-A0A218QIV9-F1
#
_cell.length_a   1.000
_cell.length_b   1.000
_cell.length_c   1.000
_cell.angle_alpha   90.00
_cell.angle_beta   90.00
_cell.angle_gamma   90.00
#
_symmetry.space_group_name_H-M   'P 1'
#
loop_
_entity.id
_entity.type
_entity.pdbx_description
1 polymer ?
#
loop_
_entity_poly.entity_id
_entity_poly.type
_entity_poly.pdbx_seq_one_letter_code
_entity_poly.pdbx_strand_id
1 'polypeptide(L)'
;MKKIWLLLRVATVFLFALVVSLNFVVNQAMATGEFSLSCDKDNIEINGSILSTSCQKSNGGSQQTSIDLDQYIGNLDGTLSWGKKNFSQTCKNIAPAQLLSTKQLILVAECETAAGDTYYPSELELDAHITNSDGTLKYE
;
A
#
# COMPACT_ATOMS: atom_id res chain seq x y z
N MET A 1 55.64 8.53 19.76
CA MET A 1 54.46 9.42 19.89
C MET A 1 53.73 9.67 18.57
N LYS A 2 54.42 10.04 17.46
CA LYS A 2 53.76 10.29 16.15
C LYS A 2 53.00 9.09 15.54
N LYS A 3 53.51 7.86 15.69
CA LYS A 3 52.89 6.64 15.15
C LYS A 3 51.55 6.29 15.83
N ILE A 4 51.45 6.50 17.15
CA ILE A 4 50.23 6.26 17.94
C ILE A 4 49.13 7.28 17.57
N TRP A 5 49.52 8.54 17.33
CA TRP A 5 48.61 9.59 16.86
C TRP A 5 48.08 9.34 15.43
N LEU A 6 48.93 8.79 14.56
CA LEU A 6 48.54 8.33 13.22
C LEU A 6 47.56 7.16 13.28
N LEU A 7 47.81 6.17 14.13
CA LEU A 7 46.91 5.03 14.34
C LEU A 7 45.55 5.47 14.92
N LEU A 8 45.54 6.43 15.86
CA LEU A 8 44.30 7.01 16.39
C LEU A 8 43.50 7.77 15.33
N ARG A 9 44.18 8.49 14.42
CA ARG A 9 43.55 9.18 13.29
C ARG A 9 42.95 8.22 12.28
N VAL A 10 43.65 7.12 11.95
CA VAL A 10 43.12 6.10 11.03
C VAL A 10 41.92 5.39 11.65
N ALA A 11 41.99 5.03 12.94
CA ALA A 11 40.89 4.40 13.65
C ALA A 11 39.63 5.30 13.74
N THR A 12 39.82 6.61 13.98
CA THR A 12 38.69 7.56 14.02
C THR A 12 38.06 7.78 12.66
N VAL A 13 38.83 7.84 11.57
CA VAL A 13 38.28 7.94 10.19
C VAL A 13 37.50 6.67 9.81
N PHE A 14 38.00 5.48 10.16
CA PHE A 14 37.27 4.24 9.92
C PHE A 14 35.98 4.14 10.74
N LEU A 15 35.98 4.63 11.98
CA LEU A 15 34.79 4.64 12.83
C LEU A 15 33.69 5.56 12.26
N PHE A 16 34.07 6.74 11.74
CA PHE A 16 33.13 7.67 11.10
C PHE A 16 32.57 7.13 9.78
N ALA A 17 33.39 6.47 8.95
CA ALA A 17 32.92 5.86 7.70
C ALA A 17 31.88 4.74 7.96
N LEU A 18 32.06 3.95 9.02
CA LEU A 18 31.13 2.89 9.42
C LEU A 18 29.77 3.44 9.90
N VAL A 19 29.76 4.58 10.59
CA VAL A 19 28.53 5.25 11.04
C VAL A 19 27.79 5.90 9.86
N VAL A 20 28.50 6.44 8.87
CA VAL A 20 27.87 7.00 7.66
C VAL A 20 27.18 5.91 6.83
N SER A 21 27.75 4.71 6.74
CA SER A 21 27.13 3.55 6.07
C SER A 21 25.94 2.93 6.81
N LEU A 22 25.68 3.31 8.08
CA LEU A 22 24.51 2.86 8.84
C LEU A 22 23.32 3.82 8.72
N ASN A 23 23.45 4.91 7.96
CA ASN A 23 22.28 5.65 7.47
C ASN A 23 21.66 4.86 6.32
N PHE A 24 21.13 3.67 6.63
CA PHE A 24 20.07 3.10 5.82
C PHE A 24 18.95 4.13 5.84
N VAL A 25 18.87 4.92 4.77
CA VAL A 25 17.66 5.69 4.48
C VAL A 25 16.59 4.64 4.24
N VAL A 26 15.88 4.29 5.30
CA VAL A 26 14.67 3.52 5.23
C VAL A 26 13.63 4.44 4.60
N ASN A 27 13.67 4.57 3.28
CA ASN A 27 12.53 5.08 2.52
C ASN A 27 11.48 3.96 2.47
N GLN A 28 10.90 3.63 3.62
CA GLN A 28 9.57 3.04 3.60
C GLN A 28 8.68 4.22 3.25
N ALA A 29 8.10 4.23 2.05
CA ALA A 29 6.87 4.99 1.86
C ALA A 29 5.97 4.56 3.03
N MET A 30 5.66 5.48 3.94
CA MET A 30 4.80 5.11 5.06
C MET A 30 3.46 4.77 4.42
N ALA A 31 3.05 3.51 4.52
CA ALA A 31 1.65 3.17 4.32
C ALA A 31 0.88 3.99 5.36
N THR A 32 0.16 5.00 4.90
CA THR A 32 -0.69 5.85 5.74
C THR A 32 -2.05 5.21 5.97
N GLY A 33 -2.35 4.12 5.25
CA GLY A 33 -3.58 3.36 5.35
C GLY A 33 -3.65 2.40 6.55
N GLU A 34 -3.82 1.11 6.29
CA GLU A 34 -4.06 0.03 7.26
C GLU A 34 -5.51 -0.08 7.80
N PHE A 35 -6.52 0.29 7.00
CA PHE A 35 -7.91 0.10 7.40
C PHE A 35 -8.23 -1.36 7.79
N SER A 36 -7.57 -2.35 7.19
CA SER A 36 -7.83 -3.77 7.46
C SER A 36 -7.59 -4.18 8.91
N LEU A 37 -6.81 -3.40 9.69
CA LEU A 37 -6.56 -3.64 11.11
C LEU A 37 -7.76 -3.32 12.01
N SER A 38 -8.66 -2.45 11.55
CA SER A 38 -9.80 -1.96 12.34
C SER A 38 -11.14 -2.08 11.61
N CYS A 39 -11.15 -2.78 10.49
CA CYS A 39 -12.36 -3.13 9.74
C CYS A 39 -12.51 -4.64 9.61
N ASP A 40 -13.70 -5.08 9.22
CA ASP A 40 -14.02 -6.49 9.04
C ASP A 40 -13.44 -7.00 7.72
N LYS A 41 -12.20 -7.49 7.78
CA LYS A 41 -11.47 -8.04 6.63
C LYS A 41 -12.07 -9.33 6.06
N ASP A 42 -12.91 -10.02 6.84
CA ASP A 42 -13.54 -11.27 6.41
C ASP A 42 -14.84 -11.00 5.63
N ASN A 43 -15.40 -9.78 5.75
CA ASN A 43 -16.61 -9.32 5.06
C ASN A 43 -16.35 -8.06 4.22
N ILE A 44 -15.25 -8.07 3.44
CA ILE A 44 -14.99 -7.04 2.44
C ILE A 44 -15.69 -7.42 1.14
N GLU A 45 -16.53 -6.51 0.65
CA GLU A 45 -17.21 -6.65 -0.63
C GLU A 45 -16.68 -5.60 -1.60
N ILE A 46 -16.41 -6.03 -2.84
CA ILE A 46 -16.10 -5.12 -3.95
C ILE A 46 -17.13 -5.34 -5.05
N ASN A 47 -17.87 -4.29 -5.38
CA ASN A 47 -18.83 -4.28 -6.48
C ASN A 47 -18.41 -3.20 -7.49
N GLY A 48 -17.86 -3.63 -8.61
CA GLY A 48 -17.19 -2.73 -9.56
C GLY A 48 -15.98 -2.07 -8.88
N SER A 49 -16.05 -0.76 -8.68
CA SER A 49 -15.04 0.03 -7.97
C SER A 49 -15.41 0.36 -6.51
N ILE A 50 -16.60 -0.01 -6.04
CA ILE A 50 -17.01 0.32 -4.68
C ILE A 50 -16.54 -0.76 -3.72
N LEU A 51 -15.62 -0.41 -2.82
CA LEU A 51 -15.23 -1.23 -1.68
C LEU A 51 -16.17 -0.92 -0.51
N SER A 52 -16.73 -1.95 0.10
CA SER A 52 -17.61 -1.85 1.28
C SER A 52 -17.20 -2.83 2.37
N THR A 53 -17.24 -2.39 3.64
CA THR A 53 -17.00 -3.22 4.82
C THR A 53 -17.57 -2.53 6.07
N SER A 54 -17.47 -3.19 7.23
CA SER A 54 -17.79 -2.60 8.53
C SER A 54 -16.50 -2.21 9.25
N CYS A 55 -16.41 -0.95 9.69
CA CYS A 55 -15.22 -0.40 10.33
C CYS A 55 -15.51 0.06 11.77
N GLN A 56 -14.55 -0.15 12.66
CA GLN A 56 -14.66 0.22 14.07
C GLN A 56 -14.61 1.74 14.24
N LYS A 57 -15.44 2.26 15.15
CA LYS A 57 -15.42 3.67 15.56
C LYS A 57 -14.55 3.85 16.81
N SER A 58 -14.02 5.06 16.98
CA SER A 58 -13.20 5.45 18.14
C SER A 58 -13.95 5.38 19.46
N ASN A 59 -15.27 5.62 19.45
CA ASN A 59 -16.15 5.51 20.61
C ASN A 59 -16.67 4.07 20.87
N GLY A 60 -16.19 3.08 20.11
CA GLY A 60 -16.64 1.71 20.18
C GLY A 60 -17.78 1.37 19.20
N GLY A 61 -17.97 0.07 18.98
CA GLY A 61 -18.87 -0.45 17.94
C GLY A 61 -18.31 -0.25 16.52
N SER A 62 -19.09 -0.68 15.54
CA SER A 62 -18.71 -0.59 14.12
C SER A 62 -19.84 0.02 13.30
N GLN A 63 -19.52 0.50 12.10
CA GLN A 63 -20.49 0.96 11.12
C GLN A 63 -20.13 0.49 9.72
N GLN A 64 -21.15 0.28 8.87
CA GLN A 64 -20.94 0.00 7.46
C GLN A 64 -20.42 1.27 6.77
N THR A 65 -19.41 1.12 5.94
CA THR A 65 -18.79 2.21 5.19
C THR A 65 -18.35 1.71 3.83
N SER A 66 -18.23 2.64 2.88
CA SER A 66 -17.80 2.35 1.52
C SER A 66 -16.96 3.47 0.95
N ILE A 67 -16.12 3.12 -0.02
CA ILE A 67 -15.28 4.07 -0.76
C ILE A 67 -15.26 3.68 -2.24
N ASP A 68 -15.34 4.69 -3.11
CA ASP A 68 -15.17 4.52 -4.55
C ASP A 68 -13.68 4.52 -4.91
N LEU A 69 -13.17 3.35 -5.29
CA LEU A 69 -11.78 3.14 -5.66
C LEU A 69 -11.41 3.79 -7.00
N ASP A 70 -12.37 4.05 -7.89
CA ASP A 70 -12.09 4.73 -9.17
C ASP A 70 -11.65 6.19 -8.96
N GLN A 71 -11.89 6.76 -7.78
CA GLN A 71 -11.39 8.09 -7.45
C GLN A 71 -9.87 8.14 -7.24
N TYR A 72 -9.24 6.99 -6.99
CA TYR A 72 -7.86 6.89 -6.51
C TYR A 72 -7.00 5.85 -7.24
N ILE A 73 -7.62 4.86 -7.88
CA ILE A 73 -6.95 3.78 -8.61
C ILE A 73 -7.29 3.90 -10.09
N GLY A 74 -6.27 3.78 -10.92
CA GLY A 74 -6.39 3.68 -12.38
C GLY A 74 -5.57 2.54 -12.93
N ASN A 75 -5.79 2.25 -14.21
CA ASN A 75 -5.00 1.31 -14.99
C ASN A 75 -3.90 2.06 -15.74
N LEU A 76 -2.64 1.72 -15.46
CA LEU A 76 -1.47 2.21 -16.17
C LEU A 76 -0.85 1.05 -16.95
N ASP A 77 -1.21 0.95 -18.24
CA ASP A 77 -0.69 -0.06 -19.17
C ASP A 77 -0.76 -1.51 -18.62
N GLY A 78 -1.95 -1.90 -18.15
CA GLY A 78 -2.21 -3.20 -17.56
C GLY A 78 -1.87 -3.32 -16.08
N THR A 79 -1.39 -2.26 -15.44
CA THR A 79 -1.02 -2.26 -14.01
C THR A 79 -1.92 -1.34 -13.19
N LEU A 80 -2.54 -1.85 -12.13
CA LEU A 80 -3.26 -1.05 -11.14
C LEU A 80 -2.29 -0.09 -10.43
N SER A 81 -2.65 1.19 -10.38
CA SER A 81 -1.82 2.23 -9.78
C SER A 81 -2.64 3.23 -8.98
N TRP A 82 -2.15 3.55 -7.79
CA TRP A 82 -2.62 4.67 -6.97
C TRP A 82 -2.38 6.02 -7.66
N GLY A 83 -3.14 7.03 -7.27
CA GLY A 83 -3.06 8.40 -7.78
C GLY A 83 -3.59 8.57 -9.21
N LYS A 84 -4.25 7.54 -9.75
CA LYS A 84 -4.93 7.53 -11.06
C LYS A 84 -6.43 7.37 -10.83
N LYS A 85 -7.21 7.22 -11.89
CA LYS A 85 -8.67 7.11 -11.80
C LYS A 85 -9.24 6.09 -12.78
N ASN A 86 -10.45 5.63 -12.49
CA ASN A 86 -11.31 4.86 -13.39
C ASN A 86 -10.73 3.52 -13.87
N PHE A 87 -10.02 2.78 -13.01
CA PHE A 87 -9.50 1.46 -13.37
C PHE A 87 -10.61 0.50 -13.81
N SER A 88 -11.80 0.61 -13.20
CA SER A 88 -12.92 -0.30 -13.46
C SER A 88 -13.40 -0.29 -14.93
N GLN A 89 -13.08 0.77 -15.68
CA GLN A 89 -13.45 0.91 -17.10
C GLN A 89 -12.60 0.05 -18.04
N THR A 90 -11.40 -0.33 -17.60
CA THR A 90 -10.40 -1.06 -18.42
C THR A 90 -9.85 -2.29 -17.72
N CYS A 91 -10.45 -2.66 -16.58
CA CYS A 91 -10.12 -3.86 -15.84
C CYS A 91 -11.37 -4.71 -15.61
N LYS A 92 -11.18 -6.02 -15.48
CA LYS A 92 -12.24 -7.01 -15.24
C LYS A 92 -11.81 -8.00 -14.16
N ASN A 93 -12.73 -8.88 -13.74
CA ASN A 93 -12.49 -9.87 -12.68
C ASN A 93 -11.96 -9.22 -11.39
N ILE A 94 -12.52 -8.05 -11.06
CA ILE A 94 -12.12 -7.24 -9.91
C ILE A 94 -12.61 -7.90 -8.63
N ALA A 95 -11.71 -8.19 -7.70
CA ALA A 95 -12.06 -8.82 -6.42
C ALA A 95 -11.07 -8.45 -5.31
N PRO A 96 -11.48 -8.52 -4.03
CA PRO A 96 -10.54 -8.53 -2.92
C PRO A 96 -9.88 -9.91 -2.82
N ALA A 97 -8.60 -9.94 -2.46
CA ALA A 97 -7.87 -11.17 -2.14
C ALA A 97 -6.90 -10.93 -0.97
N GLN A 98 -6.38 -12.01 -0.41
CA GLN A 98 -5.30 -11.95 0.58
C GLN A 98 -4.09 -12.70 0.05
N LEU A 99 -2.92 -12.07 0.13
CA LEU A 99 -1.67 -12.74 -0.19
C LEU A 99 -1.42 -13.91 0.77
N LEU A 100 -1.08 -15.08 0.23
CA LEU A 100 -0.90 -16.29 1.04
C LEU A 100 0.28 -16.18 2.01
N SER A 101 1.35 -15.48 1.61
CA SER A 101 2.59 -15.32 2.36
C SER A 101 2.48 -14.29 3.50
N THR A 102 1.82 -13.16 3.25
CA THR A 102 1.78 -12.01 4.17
C THR A 102 0.41 -11.77 4.81
N LYS A 103 -0.65 -12.42 4.31
CA LYS A 103 -2.06 -12.17 4.67
C LYS A 103 -2.53 -10.73 4.42
N GLN A 104 -1.77 -10.00 3.62
CA GLN A 104 -2.05 -8.63 3.23
C GLN A 104 -3.23 -8.57 2.28
N LEU A 105 -4.12 -7.60 2.49
CA LEU A 105 -5.29 -7.39 1.67
C LEU A 105 -4.91 -6.66 0.37
N ILE A 106 -5.25 -7.28 -0.76
CA ILE A 106 -4.99 -6.76 -2.09
C ILE A 106 -6.27 -6.68 -2.91
N LEU A 107 -6.30 -5.73 -3.84
CA LEU A 107 -7.20 -5.70 -4.97
C LEU A 107 -6.56 -6.50 -6.11
N VAL A 108 -7.26 -7.50 -6.64
CA VAL A 108 -6.87 -8.22 -7.85
C VAL A 108 -7.79 -7.84 -9.00
N ALA A 109 -7.23 -7.69 -10.19
CA ALA A 109 -7.98 -7.51 -11.42
C ALA A 109 -7.17 -7.98 -12.62
N GLU A 110 -7.84 -8.20 -13.74
CA GLU A 110 -7.21 -8.30 -15.05
C GLU A 110 -7.36 -6.97 -15.77
N CYS A 111 -6.27 -6.30 -16.13
CA CYS A 111 -6.28 -4.94 -16.68
C CYS A 111 -5.73 -4.89 -18.10
N GLU A 112 -6.37 -4.08 -18.93
CA GLU A 112 -6.03 -3.88 -20.34
C GLU A 112 -4.73 -3.07 -20.51
N THR A 113 -3.88 -3.47 -21.44
CA THR A 113 -2.68 -2.71 -21.84
C THR A 113 -3.03 -1.58 -22.81
N ALA A 114 -2.12 -0.63 -22.99
CA ALA A 114 -2.26 0.45 -23.97
C ALA A 114 -2.42 -0.03 -25.42
N ALA A 115 -2.06 -1.30 -25.71
CA ALA A 115 -2.27 -1.93 -27.00
C ALA A 115 -3.75 -2.29 -27.28
N GLY A 116 -4.60 -2.37 -26.25
CA GLY A 116 -6.07 -2.47 -26.40
C GLY A 116 -6.67 -3.87 -26.61
N ASP A 117 -5.86 -4.94 -26.61
CA ASP A 117 -6.33 -6.30 -26.94
C ASP A 117 -5.97 -7.37 -25.90
N THR A 118 -5.12 -7.03 -24.93
CA THR A 118 -4.61 -8.00 -23.95
C THR A 118 -4.81 -7.51 -22.53
N TYR A 119 -5.30 -8.40 -21.68
CA TYR A 119 -5.51 -8.20 -20.27
C TYR A 119 -4.47 -8.99 -19.48
N TYR A 120 -3.85 -8.36 -18.49
CA TYR A 120 -2.88 -9.01 -17.61
C TYR A 120 -3.35 -8.95 -16.14
N PRO A 121 -3.03 -9.98 -15.35
CA PRO A 121 -3.31 -9.94 -13.91
C PRO A 121 -2.48 -8.81 -13.27
N SER A 122 -3.14 -8.03 -12.44
CA SER A 122 -2.54 -6.98 -11.64
C SER A 122 -3.07 -7.05 -10.22
N GLU A 123 -2.19 -6.72 -9.28
CA GLU A 123 -2.46 -6.70 -7.85
C GLU A 123 -2.11 -5.32 -7.30
N LEU A 124 -2.87 -4.85 -6.32
CA LEU A 124 -2.59 -3.59 -5.64
C LEU A 124 -2.96 -3.69 -4.17
N GLU A 125 -2.01 -3.37 -3.29
CA GLU A 125 -2.20 -3.37 -1.85
C GLU A 125 -3.15 -2.24 -1.43
N LEU A 126 -4.28 -2.60 -0.79
CA LEU A 126 -5.30 -1.64 -0.38
C LEU A 126 -4.92 -0.89 0.91
N ASP A 127 -4.24 -1.57 1.83
CA ASP A 127 -3.77 -0.97 3.10
C ASP A 127 -2.68 0.08 2.89
N ALA A 128 -2.07 0.19 1.70
CA ALA A 128 -1.09 1.22 1.41
C ALA A 128 -1.65 2.65 1.59
N HIS A 129 -2.94 2.84 1.25
CA HIS A 129 -3.55 4.17 1.18
C HIS A 129 -5.00 4.26 1.70
N ILE A 130 -5.65 3.15 2.04
CA ILE A 130 -6.99 3.20 2.62
C ILE A 130 -6.87 3.10 4.14
N THR A 131 -7.43 4.09 4.82
CA THR A 131 -7.49 4.15 6.29
C THR A 131 -8.93 4.07 6.79
N ASN A 132 -9.07 3.72 8.07
CA ASN A 132 -10.31 3.85 8.81
C ASN A 132 -10.27 5.10 9.70
N SER A 133 -10.99 6.14 9.32
CA SER A 133 -11.17 7.35 10.12
C SER A 133 -12.52 7.32 10.83
N ASP A 134 -12.52 6.87 12.09
CA ASP A 134 -13.70 6.80 12.97
C ASP A 134 -14.88 6.02 12.35
N GLY A 135 -14.58 4.84 11.83
CA GLY A 135 -15.54 3.96 11.16
C GLY A 135 -15.84 4.33 9.71
N THR A 136 -15.13 5.30 9.13
CA THR A 136 -15.31 5.72 7.72
C THR A 136 -14.03 5.48 6.93
N LEU A 137 -14.15 4.76 5.81
CA LEU A 137 -13.02 4.57 4.89
C LEU A 137 -12.61 5.89 4.25
N LYS A 138 -11.30 6.14 4.20
CA LYS A 138 -10.71 7.31 3.53
C LYS A 138 -9.45 6.93 2.79
N TYR A 139 -9.15 7.70 1.75
CA TYR A 139 -7.86 7.66 1.05
C TYR A 139 -6.89 8.65 1.72
N GLU A 140 -5.70 8.19 2.07
CA GLU A 140 -4.61 8.98 2.65
C GLU A 140 -3.24 8.65 2.04
#